data_AF-M7BAN9-F1
#
_entry.id   AF-M7BAN9-F1
#
_cell.length_a   1.000
_cell.length_b   1.000
_cell.length_c   1.000
_cell.angle_alpha   90.00
_cell.angle_beta   90.00
_cell.angle_gamma   90.00
#
_symmetry.space_group_name_H-M   'P 1'
#
loop_
_entity.id
_entity.type
_entity.pdbx_description
1 polymer ?
#
loop_
_entity_poly.entity_id
_entity_poly.type
_entity_poly.pdbx_seq_one_letter_code
_entity_poly.pdbx_strand_id
1 'polypeptide(L)'
;MFAAPSLEPRSASVNEVLLYCALISLRKRPIIPLSQVATLVIVWNQRFAETHKVYAVILVSAYVSDLGDENERESGYFNRPWQWEKIKANCNRIVQFASTDDPFLPWSEQQAVANELNAELYKFTDRGHFQSSEFNELISVVQGILNRAA
;
A
#
# COMPACT_ATOMS: atom_id res chain seq x y z
N MET A 1 -14.74 -26.17 -21.76
CA MET A 1 -14.99 -26.09 -20.30
C MET A 1 -13.64 -26.27 -19.62
N PHE A 2 -12.91 -25.18 -19.38
CA PHE A 2 -11.61 -25.22 -18.71
C PHE A 2 -11.84 -24.94 -17.22
N ALA A 3 -11.50 -25.91 -16.37
CA ALA A 3 -11.59 -25.77 -14.93
C ALA A 3 -10.58 -24.71 -14.45
N ALA A 4 -11.02 -23.83 -13.55
CA ALA A 4 -10.12 -22.93 -12.85
C ALA A 4 -9.15 -23.76 -11.98
N PRO A 5 -7.85 -23.41 -11.93
CA PRO A 5 -6.92 -24.13 -11.07
C PRO A 5 -7.27 -23.88 -9.60
N SER A 6 -7.20 -24.93 -8.78
CA SER A 6 -7.38 -24.84 -7.34
C SER A 6 -6.25 -24.02 -6.71
N LEU A 7 -6.62 -22.91 -6.06
CA LEU A 7 -5.73 -22.12 -5.22
C LEU A 7 -5.58 -22.84 -3.88
N GLU A 8 -4.61 -23.75 -3.78
CA GLU A 8 -4.13 -24.17 -2.47
C GLU A 8 -3.37 -23.00 -1.79
N PRO A 9 -3.45 -22.86 -0.45
CA PRO A 9 -2.85 -21.75 0.25
C PRO A 9 -1.33 -21.92 0.28
N ARG A 10 -0.65 -21.46 -0.76
CA ARG A 10 0.79 -21.21 -0.70
C ARG A 10 1.00 -19.93 0.12
N SER A 11 1.88 -20.00 1.10
CA SER A 11 2.40 -18.83 1.80
C SER A 11 3.03 -17.90 0.75
N ALA A 12 2.31 -16.85 0.35
CA ALA A 12 2.88 -15.83 -0.51
C ALA A 12 3.89 -15.06 0.31
N SER A 13 5.14 -15.00 -0.15
CA SER A 13 6.14 -14.14 0.51
C SER A 13 5.69 -12.67 0.38
N VAL A 14 6.09 -11.81 1.32
CA VAL A 14 5.81 -10.36 1.25
C VAL A 14 6.25 -9.78 -0.10
N ASN A 15 7.36 -10.31 -0.63
CA ASN A 15 7.87 -9.98 -1.95
C ASN A 15 6.90 -10.37 -3.06
N GLU A 16 6.19 -11.49 -2.99
CA GLU A 16 5.20 -11.88 -4.01
C GLU A 16 3.93 -11.03 -3.94
N VAL A 17 3.49 -10.59 -2.76
CA VAL A 17 2.32 -9.70 -2.60
C VAL A 17 2.66 -8.29 -3.11
N LEU A 18 3.83 -7.75 -2.74
CA LEU A 18 4.32 -6.47 -3.26
C LEU A 18 4.60 -6.54 -4.77
N LEU A 19 5.12 -7.67 -5.26
CA LEU A 19 5.36 -7.90 -6.69
C LEU A 19 4.04 -8.02 -7.48
N TYR A 20 2.98 -8.60 -6.91
CA TYR A 20 1.65 -8.62 -7.55
C TYR A 20 1.06 -7.21 -7.70
N CYS A 21 1.29 -6.32 -6.73
CA CYS A 21 0.95 -4.91 -6.87
C CYS A 21 1.87 -4.16 -7.85
N ALA A 22 3.15 -4.53 -7.95
CA ALA A 22 4.12 -3.89 -8.86
C ALA A 22 4.04 -4.35 -10.33
N LEU A 23 3.65 -5.60 -10.60
CA LEU A 23 3.65 -6.21 -11.94
C LEU A 23 2.62 -5.60 -12.90
N ILE A 24 1.66 -4.83 -12.41
CA ILE A 24 0.68 -4.14 -13.27
C ILE A 24 1.26 -2.85 -13.90
N SER A 25 2.38 -2.28 -13.40
CA SER A 25 2.78 -0.92 -13.80
C SER A 25 4.23 -0.67 -14.26
N LEU A 26 5.13 -1.67 -14.34
CA LEU A 26 6.51 -1.45 -14.81
C LEU A 26 6.68 -1.63 -16.33
N ARG A 27 6.06 -0.76 -17.13
CA ARG A 27 6.54 -0.48 -18.49
C ARG A 27 7.14 0.93 -18.53
N LYS A 28 8.48 1.00 -18.51
CA LYS A 28 9.35 2.15 -18.84
C LYS A 28 9.67 3.18 -17.73
N ARG A 29 10.31 2.78 -16.63
CA ARG A 29 11.00 3.73 -15.72
C ARG A 29 12.37 3.19 -15.26
N PRO A 30 13.34 4.06 -14.96
CA PRO A 30 14.72 3.70 -14.58
C PRO A 30 14.76 2.79 -13.35
N ILE A 31 15.92 2.17 -13.12
CA ILE A 31 16.16 1.21 -12.03
C ILE A 31 16.01 1.93 -10.69
N ILE A 32 14.85 1.76 -10.05
CA ILE A 32 14.54 2.31 -8.73
C ILE A 32 14.88 1.22 -7.68
N PRO A 33 15.56 1.55 -6.57
CA PRO A 33 15.82 0.60 -5.49
C PRO A 33 14.55 -0.09 -4.98
N LEU A 34 14.66 -1.36 -4.56
CA LEU A 34 13.50 -2.17 -4.14
C LEU A 34 12.67 -1.50 -3.03
N SER A 35 13.30 -0.77 -2.10
CA SER A 35 12.61 0.01 -1.08
C SER A 35 11.72 1.11 -1.69
N GLN A 36 12.25 1.88 -2.64
CA GLN A 36 11.50 2.92 -3.34
C GLN A 36 10.41 2.33 -4.25
N VAL A 37 10.57 1.12 -4.80
CA VAL A 37 9.49 0.46 -5.56
C VAL A 37 8.27 0.19 -4.68
N ALA A 38 8.46 -0.31 -3.46
CA ALA A 38 7.36 -0.56 -2.54
C ALA A 38 6.64 0.75 -2.17
N THR A 39 7.41 1.79 -1.84
CA THR A 39 6.95 3.15 -1.58
C THR A 39 6.08 3.69 -2.71
N LEU A 40 6.55 3.62 -3.96
CA LEU A 40 5.83 4.12 -5.11
C LEU A 40 4.53 3.34 -5.38
N VAL A 41 4.47 2.04 -5.08
CA VAL A 41 3.24 1.24 -5.20
C VAL A 41 2.18 1.69 -4.18
N ILE A 42 2.58 1.98 -2.93
CA ILE A 42 1.67 2.47 -1.88
C ILE A 42 1.05 3.81 -2.29
N VAL A 43 1.88 4.74 -2.77
CA VAL A 43 1.47 6.07 -3.21
C VAL A 43 0.65 5.99 -4.51
N TRP A 44 1.02 5.12 -5.44
CA TRP A 44 0.29 4.88 -6.68
C TRP A 44 -1.11 4.32 -6.42
N ASN A 45 -1.26 3.36 -5.50
CA ASN A 45 -2.57 2.81 -5.14
C ASN A 45 -3.54 3.91 -4.70
N GLN A 46 -3.07 4.86 -3.88
CA GLN A 46 -3.89 6.00 -3.46
C GLN A 46 -4.27 6.89 -4.65
N ARG A 47 -3.32 7.22 -5.54
CA ARG A 47 -3.60 8.06 -6.73
C ARG A 47 -4.49 7.36 -7.74
N PHE A 48 -4.35 6.05 -7.91
CA PHE A 48 -5.22 5.24 -8.78
C PHE A 48 -6.66 5.27 -8.28
N ALA A 49 -6.84 5.09 -6.97
CA ALA A 49 -8.14 5.15 -6.30
C ALA A 49 -8.82 6.53 -6.36
N GLU A 50 -8.10 7.62 -6.67
CA GLU A 50 -8.75 8.92 -6.92
C GLU A 50 -9.68 8.90 -8.15
N THR A 51 -9.45 7.97 -9.10
CA THR A 51 -10.12 7.95 -10.40
C THR A 51 -10.76 6.61 -10.75
N HIS A 52 -10.40 5.53 -10.07
CA HIS A 52 -10.87 4.18 -10.36
C HIS A 52 -11.46 3.53 -9.12
N LYS A 53 -12.59 2.84 -9.30
CA LYS A 53 -13.18 2.02 -8.24
C LYS A 53 -12.34 0.77 -8.02
N VAL A 54 -12.01 0.49 -6.77
CA VAL A 54 -11.30 -0.70 -6.33
C VAL A 54 -12.02 -1.30 -5.12
N TYR A 55 -11.97 -2.62 -4.97
CA TYR A 55 -12.67 -3.27 -3.86
C TYR A 55 -12.02 -2.93 -2.52
N ALA A 56 -10.69 -3.04 -2.44
CA ALA A 56 -9.95 -2.71 -1.24
C ALA A 56 -8.59 -2.11 -1.60
N VAL A 57 -8.09 -1.22 -0.73
CA VAL A 57 -6.72 -0.71 -0.76
C VAL A 57 -6.05 -1.11 0.56
N ILE A 58 -4.86 -1.69 0.46
CA ILE A 58 -4.02 -2.01 1.61
C ILE A 58 -2.76 -1.17 1.50
N LEU A 59 -2.52 -0.36 2.53
CA LEU A 59 -1.40 0.57 2.64
C LEU A 59 -0.45 0.02 3.70
N VAL A 60 0.85 0.04 3.44
CA VAL A 60 1.90 -0.32 4.41
C VAL A 60 2.88 0.84 4.44
N SER A 61 3.15 1.47 5.58
CA SER A 61 4.04 2.64 5.65
C SER A 61 3.64 3.76 4.66
N ALA A 62 2.35 4.12 4.61
CA ALA A 62 1.89 5.24 3.77
C ALA A 62 2.16 6.60 4.40
N TYR A 63 2.35 7.63 3.57
CA TYR A 63 2.66 9.01 3.97
C TYR A 63 2.06 10.00 2.95
N VAL A 64 2.06 11.30 3.28
CA VAL A 64 1.31 12.34 2.56
C VAL A 64 2.18 13.36 1.81
N SER A 65 3.46 13.50 2.12
CA SER A 65 4.37 14.48 1.49
C SER A 65 5.62 13.85 0.87
N ASP A 66 6.43 14.63 0.15
CA ASP A 66 7.74 14.16 -0.36
C ASP A 66 8.83 14.13 0.72
N LEU A 67 8.52 14.54 1.96
CA LEU A 67 9.46 14.64 3.09
C LEU A 67 10.74 15.46 2.80
N GLY A 68 10.72 16.30 1.77
CA GLY A 68 11.91 17.00 1.29
C GLY A 68 12.93 16.11 0.57
N ASP A 69 12.58 14.86 0.23
CA ASP A 69 13.41 13.99 -0.61
C ASP A 69 13.23 14.34 -2.09
N GLU A 70 14.34 14.59 -2.78
CA GLU A 70 14.33 14.99 -4.19
C GLU A 70 13.74 13.92 -5.10
N ASN A 71 14.02 12.63 -4.84
CA ASN A 71 13.51 11.54 -5.67
C ASN A 71 11.99 11.38 -5.50
N GLU A 72 11.50 11.51 -4.27
CA GLU A 72 10.07 11.52 -3.97
C GLU A 72 9.37 12.71 -4.63
N ARG A 73 10.01 13.89 -4.64
CA ARG A 73 9.49 15.07 -5.35
C ARG A 73 9.46 14.85 -6.85
N GLU A 74 10.52 14.31 -7.44
CA GLU A 74 10.62 13.99 -8.87
C GLU A 74 9.64 12.90 -9.32
N SER A 75 9.16 12.05 -8.40
CA SER A 75 8.12 11.05 -8.69
C SER A 75 6.83 11.68 -9.22
N GLY A 76 6.57 12.95 -8.84
CA GLY A 76 5.37 13.71 -9.20
C GLY A 76 4.11 13.30 -8.42
N TYR A 77 4.21 12.40 -7.44
CA TYR A 77 3.05 11.96 -6.67
C TYR A 77 2.59 12.96 -5.60
N PHE A 78 3.49 13.82 -5.10
CA PHE A 78 3.20 14.77 -4.02
C PHE A 78 3.01 16.21 -4.50
N ASN A 79 3.06 16.44 -5.82
CA ASN A 79 2.99 17.77 -6.41
C ASN A 79 1.60 18.44 -6.39
N ARG A 80 0.59 17.76 -5.85
CA ARG A 80 -0.79 18.26 -5.72
C ARG A 80 -1.48 17.67 -4.49
N PRO A 81 -2.50 18.36 -3.95
CA PRO A 81 -3.29 17.83 -2.85
C PRO A 81 -3.88 16.44 -3.14
N TRP A 82 -4.05 15.66 -2.10
CA TRP A 82 -4.71 14.36 -2.15
C TRP A 82 -6.23 14.51 -2.24
N GLN A 83 -6.86 13.71 -3.08
CA GLN A 83 -8.32 13.71 -3.23
C GLN A 83 -8.96 12.66 -2.31
N TRP A 84 -8.78 12.82 -1.00
CA TRP A 84 -9.18 11.85 0.03
C TRP A 84 -10.62 11.37 -0.10
N GLU A 85 -11.57 12.28 -0.31
CA GLU A 85 -12.98 11.94 -0.47
C GLU A 85 -13.24 11.06 -1.70
N LYS A 86 -12.49 11.26 -2.79
CA LYS A 86 -12.62 10.41 -3.98
C LYS A 86 -12.06 9.02 -3.73
N ILE A 87 -10.92 8.93 -3.04
CA ILE A 87 -10.32 7.65 -2.67
C ILE A 87 -11.31 6.86 -1.81
N LYS A 88 -11.88 7.50 -0.78
CA LYS A 88 -12.92 6.90 0.08
C LYS A 88 -14.17 6.47 -0.72
N ALA A 89 -14.65 7.32 -1.63
CA ALA A 89 -15.82 6.99 -2.45
C ALA A 89 -15.59 5.85 -3.46
N ASN A 90 -14.33 5.63 -3.85
CA ASN A 90 -13.95 4.62 -4.83
C ASN A 90 -13.46 3.30 -4.19
N CYS A 91 -13.27 3.26 -2.87
CA CYS A 91 -12.77 2.08 -2.16
C CYS A 91 -13.78 1.61 -1.13
N ASN A 92 -14.17 0.33 -1.18
CA ASN A 92 -15.08 -0.20 -0.16
C ASN A 92 -14.36 -0.46 1.17
N ARG A 93 -13.06 -0.78 1.13
CA ARG A 93 -12.25 -1.03 2.32
C ARG A 93 -10.86 -0.42 2.16
N ILE A 94 -10.41 0.29 3.18
CA ILE A 94 -9.06 0.85 3.24
C ILE A 94 -8.42 0.35 4.53
N VAL A 95 -7.32 -0.38 4.41
CA VAL A 95 -6.55 -0.89 5.55
C VAL A 95 -5.16 -0.26 5.49
N GLN A 96 -4.65 0.15 6.65
CA GLN A 96 -3.30 0.69 6.74
C GLN A 96 -2.50 -0.02 7.84
N PHE A 97 -1.30 -0.48 7.50
CA PHE A 97 -0.28 -0.93 8.43
C PHE A 97 0.74 0.20 8.61
N ALA A 98 0.97 0.59 9.84
CA ALA A 98 1.85 1.72 10.18
C ALA A 98 2.67 1.38 11.42
N SER A 99 3.92 1.86 11.49
CA SER A 99 4.78 1.65 12.65
C SER A 99 5.30 2.97 13.19
N THR A 100 5.24 3.17 14.51
CA THR A 100 5.73 4.41 15.15
C THR A 100 7.25 4.52 15.19
N ASP A 101 7.94 3.38 15.06
CA ASP A 101 9.41 3.26 15.04
C ASP A 101 9.97 3.22 13.60
N ASP A 102 9.18 3.61 12.60
CA ASP A 102 9.65 3.71 11.21
C ASP A 102 10.79 4.75 11.13
N PRO A 103 12.01 4.35 10.72
CA PRO A 103 13.16 5.24 10.70
C PRO A 103 13.15 6.21 9.52
N PHE A 104 12.28 6.01 8.53
CA PHE A 104 12.18 6.83 7.32
C PHE A 104 10.97 7.76 7.36
N LEU A 105 9.85 7.31 7.93
CA LEU A 105 8.58 8.02 7.88
C LEU A 105 8.15 8.53 9.26
N PRO A 106 7.96 9.85 9.43
CA PRO A 106 7.39 10.40 10.66
C PRO A 106 6.02 9.78 10.97
N TRP A 107 5.77 9.45 12.23
CA TRP A 107 4.46 8.94 12.67
C TRP A 107 3.31 9.87 12.29
N SER A 108 3.52 11.19 12.30
CA SER A 108 2.51 12.17 11.93
C SER A 108 2.01 12.02 10.49
N GLU A 109 2.88 11.64 9.55
CA GLU A 109 2.54 11.41 8.15
C GLU A 109 1.69 10.15 8.00
N GLN A 110 2.11 9.06 8.64
CA GLN A 110 1.36 7.81 8.63
C GLN A 110 -0.01 7.96 9.29
N GLN A 111 -0.07 8.67 10.42
CA GLN A 111 -1.32 8.98 11.12
C GLN A 111 -2.23 9.87 10.28
N ALA A 112 -1.70 10.83 9.53
CA ALA A 112 -2.48 11.70 8.65
C ALA A 112 -3.20 10.88 7.57
N VAL A 113 -2.50 9.96 6.89
CA VAL A 113 -3.13 9.07 5.90
C VAL A 113 -4.30 8.29 6.52
N ALA A 114 -4.07 7.69 7.69
CA ALA A 114 -5.08 6.88 8.36
C ALA A 114 -6.33 7.70 8.72
N ASN A 115 -6.12 8.93 9.21
CA ASN A 115 -7.20 9.84 9.60
C ASN A 115 -7.99 10.34 8.38
N GLU A 116 -7.31 10.82 7.34
CA GLU A 116 -7.95 11.40 6.15
C GLU A 116 -8.75 10.36 5.35
N LEU A 117 -8.21 9.14 5.25
CA LEU A 117 -8.86 8.02 4.58
C LEU A 117 -9.87 7.28 5.46
N ASN A 118 -9.93 7.58 6.77
CA ASN A 118 -10.68 6.80 7.75
C ASN A 118 -10.35 5.30 7.63
N ALA A 119 -9.05 4.98 7.54
CA ALA A 119 -8.57 3.63 7.29
C ALA A 119 -8.66 2.75 8.54
N GLU A 120 -8.84 1.44 8.34
CA GLU A 120 -8.63 0.43 9.37
C GLU A 120 -7.12 0.36 9.69
N LEU A 121 -6.71 1.00 10.79
CA LEU A 121 -5.30 1.16 11.14
C LEU A 121 -4.78 0.02 12.03
N TYR A 122 -3.83 -0.74 11.51
CA TYR A 122 -2.98 -1.66 12.24
C TYR A 122 -1.69 -0.93 12.65
N LYS A 123 -1.69 -0.40 13.86
CA LYS A 123 -0.56 0.35 14.44
C LYS A 123 0.40 -0.58 15.15
N PHE A 124 1.67 -0.48 14.80
CA PHE A 124 2.79 -1.17 15.44
C PHE A 124 3.77 -0.18 16.06
N THR A 125 4.65 -0.69 16.92
CA THR A 125 5.70 0.09 17.57
C THR A 125 7.08 -0.56 17.43
N ASP A 126 7.16 -1.64 16.68
CA ASP A 126 8.30 -2.57 16.61
C ASP A 126 8.49 -3.19 15.20
N ARG A 127 7.87 -2.60 14.17
CA ARG A 127 7.91 -3.11 12.79
C ARG A 127 8.75 -2.25 11.85
N GLY A 128 9.30 -1.13 12.32
CA GLY A 128 10.07 -0.20 11.50
C GLY A 128 9.36 0.13 10.18
N HIS A 129 10.07 0.00 9.07
CA HIS A 129 9.52 0.21 7.72
C HIS A 129 9.04 -1.09 7.04
N PHE A 130 8.63 -2.10 7.82
CA PHE A 130 8.12 -3.39 7.33
C PHE A 130 9.05 -4.12 6.34
N GLN A 131 10.36 -4.02 6.53
CA GLN A 131 11.38 -4.65 5.66
C GLN A 131 11.64 -6.13 6.00
N SER A 132 10.83 -6.72 6.88
CA SER A 132 10.87 -8.15 7.20
C SER A 132 10.48 -9.00 6.00
N SER A 133 11.06 -10.19 5.90
CA SER A 133 10.69 -11.17 4.86
C SER A 133 9.33 -11.83 5.11
N GLU A 134 8.81 -11.73 6.34
CA GLU A 134 7.53 -12.26 6.77
C GLU A 134 6.58 -11.14 7.25
N PHE A 135 5.31 -11.26 6.87
CA PHE A 135 4.26 -10.32 7.28
C PHE A 135 2.90 -11.04 7.35
N ASN A 136 2.71 -11.83 8.41
CA ASN A 136 1.55 -12.72 8.55
C ASN A 136 0.24 -11.95 8.77
N GLU A 137 0.30 -10.78 9.40
CA GLU A 137 -0.84 -9.90 9.62
C GLU A 137 -1.42 -9.40 8.28
N LEU A 138 -0.55 -9.05 7.32
CA LEU A 138 -0.96 -8.68 5.97
C LEU A 138 -1.71 -9.83 5.27
N ILE A 139 -1.15 -11.05 5.32
CA ILE A 139 -1.78 -12.24 4.72
C ILE A 139 -3.16 -12.48 5.34
N SER A 140 -3.27 -12.38 6.67
CA SER A 140 -4.53 -12.58 7.40
C SER A 140 -5.59 -11.57 6.97
N VAL A 141 -5.21 -10.30 6.82
CA VAL A 141 -6.12 -9.24 6.33
C VAL A 141 -6.57 -9.52 4.90
N VAL A 142 -5.64 -9.87 4.00
CA VAL A 142 -5.95 -10.19 2.60
C VAL A 142 -6.93 -11.37 2.51
N GLN A 143 -6.68 -12.45 3.24
CA GLN A 143 -7.60 -13.60 3.29
C GLN A 143 -8.98 -13.19 3.82
N GLY A 144 -9.03 -12.35 4.85
CA GLY A 144 -10.28 -11.82 5.38
C GLY A 144 -11.04 -10.93 4.38
N ILE A 145 -10.33 -10.21 3.51
CA ILE A 145 -10.92 -9.44 2.40
C ILE A 145 -11.51 -10.38 1.35
N LEU A 146 -10.73 -11.38 0.91
CA LEU A 146 -11.15 -12.33 -0.13
C LEU A 146 -12.36 -13.17 0.29
N ASN A 147 -12.38 -13.66 1.54
CA ASN A 147 -13.46 -14.49 2.06
C ASN A 147 -14.78 -13.73 2.27
N ARG A 148 -14.75 -12.38 2.29
CA ARG A 148 -15.94 -11.53 2.38
C ARG A 148 -16.41 -11.01 1.02
N ALA A 149 -15.60 -11.19 -0.02
CA ALA A 149 -15.92 -10.80 -1.39
C ALA A 149 -16.58 -11.93 -2.19
N ALA A 150 -16.42 -13.19 -1.74
CA ALA A 150 -17.09 -14.39 -2.27
C ALA A 150 -18.49 -14.56 -1.68
#